data_AF-A0A3S4F780-F1
#
_entry.id   AF-A0A3S4F780-F1
#
_cell.length_a   1.000
_cell.length_b   1.000
_cell.length_c   1.000
_cell.angle_alpha   90.00
_cell.angle_beta   90.00
_cell.angle_gamma   90.00
#
_symmetry.space_group_name_H-M   'P 1'
#
loop_
_entity.id
_entity.type
_entity.pdbx_description
1 polymer ?
#
loop_
_entity_poly.entity_id
_entity_poly.type
_entity_poly.pdbx_seq_one_letter_code
_entity_poly.pdbx_strand_id
1 'polypeptide(L)'
;MPRISGLEMVGMLDPEHRPYIVFLTAFDEYAIKAFEEHAFDYLLKPIEEKRLEKTLHRLRQERSKQDVSLLPENQQALKFIPCTGHSRIYLLQMDDVAFVSSRMSGVYVTSSEGKEGLPS
;
A
#
# COMPACT_ATOMS: atom_id res chain seq x y z
N MET A 1 9.75 7.89 5.21
CA MET A 1 10.63 6.72 5.00
C MET A 1 10.73 6.45 3.50
N PRO A 2 11.82 5.86 2.93
CA PRO A 2 13.16 5.54 3.45
C PRO A 2 14.30 5.83 2.42
N ARG A 3 15.55 5.47 2.75
CA ARG A 3 16.81 5.76 2.03
C ARG A 3 17.02 5.06 0.67
N ILE A 4 16.01 4.40 0.10
CA ILE A 4 16.12 3.63 -1.15
C ILE A 4 15.02 4.04 -2.13
N SER A 5 15.37 4.08 -3.41
CA SER A 5 14.46 4.37 -4.51
C SER A 5 13.57 3.16 -4.84
N GLY A 6 12.44 3.40 -5.50
CA GLY A 6 11.54 2.34 -5.93
C GLY A 6 12.19 1.34 -6.89
N LEU A 7 13.11 1.79 -7.74
CA LEU A 7 13.88 0.92 -8.65
C LEU A 7 14.85 0.02 -7.88
N GLU A 8 15.59 0.58 -6.92
CA GLU A 8 16.48 -0.22 -6.06
C GLU A 8 15.70 -1.27 -5.26
N MET A 9 14.49 -0.93 -4.79
CA MET A 9 13.62 -1.88 -4.10
C MET A 9 13.25 -3.09 -4.98
N VAL A 10 12.94 -2.88 -6.27
CA VAL A 10 12.61 -3.98 -7.18
C VAL A 10 13.79 -4.93 -7.36
N GLY A 11 15.01 -4.41 -7.45
CA GLY A 11 16.23 -5.21 -7.51
C GLY A 11 16.49 -6.07 -6.27
N MET A 12 15.86 -5.74 -5.13
CA MET A 12 15.95 -6.51 -3.88
C MET A 12 14.90 -7.62 -3.77
N LEU A 13 13.91 -7.67 -4.67
CA LEU A 13 12.86 -8.69 -4.64
C LEU A 13 13.34 -9.98 -5.30
N ASP A 14 13.00 -11.11 -4.67
CA ASP A 14 13.20 -12.44 -5.24
C ASP A 14 12.54 -12.54 -6.63
N PRO A 15 13.31 -12.79 -7.71
CA PRO A 15 12.77 -12.91 -9.06
C PRO A 15 11.70 -14.00 -9.21
N GLU A 16 11.77 -15.10 -8.44
CA GLU A 16 10.81 -16.21 -8.56
C GLU A 16 9.44 -15.89 -7.95
N HIS A 17 9.41 -14.99 -6.95
CA HIS A 17 8.22 -14.61 -6.21
C HIS A 17 7.85 -13.13 -6.38
N ARG A 18 8.35 -12.49 -7.44
CA ARG A 18 8.16 -11.07 -7.69
C ARG A 18 6.68 -10.76 -7.98
N PRO A 19 6.04 -9.83 -7.25
CA PRO A 19 4.68 -9.40 -7.56
C PRO A 19 4.66 -8.56 -8.85
N TYR A 20 3.48 -8.39 -9.43
CA TYR A 20 3.30 -7.38 -10.47
C TYR A 20 3.54 -5.98 -9.90
N ILE A 21 4.49 -5.25 -10.49
CA ILE A 21 4.90 -3.92 -10.03
C ILE A 21 4.43 -2.87 -11.04
N VAL A 22 3.72 -1.85 -10.57
CA VAL A 22 3.34 -0.68 -11.37
C VAL A 22 3.97 0.55 -10.75
N PHE A 23 4.80 1.27 -11.52
CA PHE A 23 5.37 2.54 -11.07
C PHE A 23 4.40 3.69 -11.33
N LEU A 24 4.29 4.61 -10.38
CA LEU A 24 3.51 5.84 -10.50
C LEU A 24 4.35 7.04 -10.05
N THR A 25 4.74 7.90 -10.98
CA THR A 25 5.72 8.97 -10.71
C THR A 25 5.51 10.19 -11.62
N ALA A 26 6.10 11.34 -11.29
CA ALA A 26 6.10 12.51 -12.20
C ALA A 26 7.32 12.54 -13.14
N PHE A 27 8.25 11.60 -12.99
CA PHE A 27 9.50 11.51 -13.75
C PHE A 27 9.35 10.48 -14.87
N ASP A 28 9.52 10.86 -16.12
CA ASP A 28 9.40 9.97 -17.28
C ASP A 28 10.73 9.33 -17.67
N GLU A 29 11.86 9.92 -17.27
CA GLU A 29 13.19 9.46 -17.64
C GLU A 29 13.54 8.06 -17.10
N TYR A 30 12.82 7.58 -16.09
CA TYR A 30 13.03 6.27 -15.48
C TYR A 30 12.13 5.16 -16.05
N ALA A 31 11.27 5.47 -17.04
CA ALA A 31 10.34 4.49 -17.61
C ALA A 31 11.07 3.28 -18.22
N ILE A 32 12.14 3.53 -18.98
CA ILE A 32 12.93 2.47 -19.62
C ILE A 32 13.52 1.53 -18.56
N LYS A 33 14.17 2.09 -17.53
CA LYS A 33 14.78 1.32 -16.43
C LYS A 33 13.75 0.49 -15.66
N ALA A 34 12.55 1.03 -15.47
CA ALA A 34 11.48 0.28 -14.81
C ALA A 34 11.05 -0.95 -15.62
N PHE A 35 10.97 -0.83 -16.95
CA PHE A 35 10.65 -1.97 -17.81
C PHE A 35 11.81 -2.97 -17.92
N GLU A 36 13.07 -2.52 -17.86
CA GLU A 36 14.23 -3.41 -17.72
C GLU A 36 14.14 -4.27 -16.44
N GLU A 37 13.60 -3.70 -15.36
CA GLU A 37 13.34 -4.40 -14.08
C GLU A 37 12.02 -5.18 -14.05
N HIS A 38 11.42 -5.46 -15.20
CA HIS A 38 10.17 -6.22 -15.34
C HIS A 38 8.95 -5.55 -14.68
N ALA A 39 8.88 -4.22 -14.69
CA ALA A 39 7.65 -3.53 -14.32
C ALA A 39 6.47 -3.98 -15.21
N PHE A 40 5.32 -4.21 -14.60
CA PHE A 40 4.08 -4.51 -15.29
C PHE A 40 3.54 -3.29 -16.05
N ASP A 41 3.65 -2.11 -15.44
CA ASP A 41 3.25 -0.86 -16.08
C ASP A 41 3.97 0.35 -15.46
N TYR A 42 3.98 1.46 -16.19
CA TYR A 42 4.59 2.72 -15.78
C TYR A 42 3.63 3.89 -16.05
N LEU A 43 3.27 4.62 -14.99
CA LEU A 43 2.23 5.64 -15.00
C LEU A 43 2.81 6.99 -14.58
N LEU A 44 2.43 8.04 -15.31
CA LEU A 44 2.84 9.40 -14.98
C LEU A 44 1.78 10.12 -14.14
N LYS A 45 2.27 10.95 -13.21
CA LYS A 45 1.46 11.93 -12.50
C LYS A 45 1.37 13.23 -13.30
N PRO A 46 0.21 13.91 -13.32
CA PRO A 46 -1.08 13.48 -12.76
C PRO A 46 -1.66 12.31 -13.55
N ILE A 47 -2.21 11.31 -12.84
CA ILE A 47 -2.74 10.11 -13.48
C ILE A 47 -4.17 10.36 -14.00
N GLU A 48 -4.41 10.01 -15.26
CA GLU A 48 -5.74 9.96 -15.83
C GLU A 48 -6.48 8.69 -15.37
N GLU A 49 -7.73 8.84 -14.94
CA GLU A 49 -8.56 7.72 -14.47
C GLU A 49 -8.63 6.57 -15.49
N LYS A 50 -8.88 6.87 -16.76
CA LYS A 50 -8.91 5.88 -17.85
C LYS A 50 -7.60 5.12 -18.00
N ARG A 51 -6.46 5.78 -17.76
CA ARG A 51 -5.14 5.15 -17.85
C ARG A 51 -4.92 4.16 -16.71
N LEU A 52 -5.33 4.53 -15.50
CA LEU A 52 -5.32 3.65 -14.32
C LEU A 52 -6.23 2.44 -14.52
N GLU A 53 -7.46 2.67 -14.98
CA GLU A 53 -8.43 1.62 -15.26
C GLU A 53 -7.88 0.58 -16.23
N LYS A 54 -7.21 1.02 -17.30
CA LYS A 54 -6.57 0.12 -18.27
C LYS A 54 -5.50 -0.76 -17.62
N THR A 55 -4.66 -0.20 -16.74
CA THR A 55 -3.65 -0.97 -16.00
C THR A 55 -4.30 -1.98 -15.07
N LEU A 56 -5.30 -1.56 -14.29
CA LEU A 56 -6.01 -2.43 -13.37
C LEU A 56 -6.74 -3.57 -14.08
N HIS A 57 -7.34 -3.28 -15.24
CA HIS A 57 -8.00 -4.29 -16.05
C HIS A 57 -7.01 -5.35 -16.53
N ARG A 58 -5.84 -4.94 -17.05
CA ARG A 58 -4.76 -5.85 -17.44
C ARG A 58 -4.25 -6.68 -16.26
N LEU A 59 -4.00 -6.05 -15.11
CA LEU A 59 -3.57 -6.75 -13.89
C LEU A 59 -4.54 -7.85 -13.47
N ARG A 60 -5.86 -7.59 -13.53
CA ARG A 60 -6.88 -8.57 -13.15
C ARG A 60 -6.97 -9.76 -14.11
N GLN A 61 -6.60 -9.59 -15.37
CA GLN A 61 -6.58 -10.68 -16.35
C GLN A 61 -5.33 -11.55 -16.20
N GLU A 62 -4.17 -10.93 -16.03
CA GLU A 62 -2.87 -11.61 -15.93
C GLU A 62 -2.65 -12.26 -14.56
N ARG A 63 -3.24 -11.70 -13.50
CA ARG A 63 -3.16 -12.27 -12.17
C ARG A 63 -3.87 -13.62 -12.14
N SER A 64 -3.07 -14.69 -12.10
CA SER A 64 -3.54 -15.99 -11.61
C SER A 64 -4.22 -15.76 -10.28
N LYS A 65 -5.38 -16.40 -10.05
CA LYS A 65 -6.04 -16.37 -8.74
C LYS A 65 -5.04 -16.92 -7.73
N GLN A 66 -4.34 -16.04 -7.04
CA GLN A 66 -3.58 -16.40 -5.86
C GLN A 66 -4.62 -16.99 -4.91
N ASP A 67 -4.46 -18.27 -4.63
CA ASP A 67 -5.37 -18.96 -3.76
C ASP A 67 -5.10 -18.49 -2.34
N VAL A 68 -5.80 -17.43 -1.93
CA VAL A 68 -5.60 -16.74 -0.65
C VAL A 68 -5.90 -17.69 0.52
N SER A 69 -6.60 -18.80 0.27
CA SER A 69 -6.78 -19.92 1.22
C SER A 69 -5.51 -20.72 1.51
N LEU A 70 -4.46 -20.61 0.69
CA LEU A 70 -3.14 -21.21 0.97
C LEU A 70 -2.31 -20.36 1.93
N LEU A 71 -2.69 -19.10 2.16
CA LEU A 71 -2.10 -18.33 3.25
C LEU A 71 -2.55 -18.97 4.56
N PRO A 72 -1.63 -19.28 5.50
CA PRO A 72 -2.00 -19.90 6.77
C PRO A 72 -3.14 -19.13 7.42
N GLU A 73 -4.15 -19.86 7.92
CA GLU A 73 -5.46 -19.44 8.46
C GLU A 73 -5.45 -18.37 9.56
N ASN A 74 -4.35 -17.66 9.80
CA ASN A 74 -4.31 -16.48 10.65
C ASN A 74 -4.95 -15.24 9.99
N GLN A 75 -5.99 -15.47 9.17
CA GLN A 75 -6.96 -14.48 8.67
C GLN A 75 -7.88 -13.98 9.79
N GLN A 76 -7.39 -13.84 11.02
CA GLN A 76 -8.12 -13.01 11.96
C GLN A 76 -8.05 -11.60 11.40
N ALA A 77 -9.22 -11.06 11.02
CA ALA A 77 -9.35 -9.64 10.74
C ALA A 77 -8.61 -8.87 11.84
N LEU A 78 -7.74 -7.94 11.45
CA LEU A 78 -6.94 -7.17 12.39
C LEU A 78 -7.88 -6.57 13.44
N LYS A 79 -7.84 -7.08 14.67
CA LYS A 79 -8.77 -6.65 15.72
C LYS A 79 -8.41 -5.30 16.31
N PHE A 80 -7.15 -4.89 16.15
CA PHE A 80 -6.58 -3.71 16.77
C PHE A 80 -5.80 -2.85 15.79
N ILE A 81 -5.92 -1.53 15.93
CA ILE A 81 -5.08 -0.51 15.32
C ILE A 81 -4.11 -0.01 16.40
N PRO A 82 -2.79 -0.25 16.26
CA PRO A 82 -1.81 0.35 17.15
C PRO A 82 -1.77 1.86 16.91
N CYS A 83 -2.08 2.62 17.95
CA CYS A 83 -2.18 4.06 17.92
C CYS A 83 -1.13 4.67 18.86
N THR A 84 -0.41 5.68 18.38
CA THR A 84 0.51 6.48 19.17
C THR A 84 -0.24 7.69 19.73
N GLY A 85 -0.24 7.84 21.05
CA GLY A 85 -0.82 8.98 21.75
C GLY A 85 -0.19 9.18 23.13
N HIS A 86 0.05 10.43 23.54
CA HIS A 86 0.67 10.76 24.83
C HIS A 86 1.97 9.97 25.14
N SER A 87 2.86 9.85 24.15
CA SER A 87 4.15 9.16 24.28
C SER A 87 4.07 7.65 24.59
N ARG A 88 2.95 7.00 24.30
CA ARG A 88 2.76 5.55 24.37
C ARG A 88 2.06 5.00 23.12
N ILE A 89 2.29 3.72 22.83
CA ILE A 89 1.50 2.96 21.86
C ILE A 89 0.36 2.28 22.63
N TYR A 90 -0.87 2.44 22.18
CA TYR A 90 -2.04 1.73 22.68
C TYR A 90 -2.78 1.05 21.53
N LEU A 91 -3.47 -0.05 21.83
CA LEU A 91 -4.22 -0.82 20.83
C LEU A 91 -5.69 -0.38 20.86
N LEU A 92 -6.15 0.26 19.79
CA LEU A 92 -7.57 0.62 19.60
C LEU A 92 -8.30 -0.52 18.90
N GLN A 93 -9.44 -1.00 19.42
CA GLN A 93 -10.19 -2.04 18.71
C GLN A 93 -10.82 -1.49 17.43
N MET A 94 -10.86 -2.29 16.37
CA MET A 94 -11.52 -1.92 15.11
C MET A 94 -12.99 -1.53 15.32
N ASP A 95 -13.69 -2.28 16.19
CA ASP A 95 -15.12 -2.07 16.47
C ASP A 95 -15.37 -0.75 17.24
N ASP A 96 -14.34 -0.17 17.87
CA ASP A 96 -14.43 1.09 18.60
C ASP A 96 -14.11 2.32 17.74
N VAL A 97 -13.72 2.14 16.46
CA VAL A 97 -13.38 3.24 15.56
C VAL A 97 -14.65 3.97 15.13
N ALA A 98 -14.77 5.24 15.51
CA ALA A 98 -15.88 6.09 15.07
C ALA A 98 -15.65 6.63 13.65
N PHE A 99 -14.45 7.15 13.38
CA PHE A 99 -14.05 7.64 12.06
C PHE A 99 -12.53 7.74 11.92
N VAL A 100 -12.08 7.83 10.67
CA VAL A 100 -10.68 8.06 10.28
C VAL A 100 -10.60 9.39 9.53
N SER A 101 -9.63 10.22 9.88
CA SER A 101 -9.40 11.51 9.23
C SER A 101 -7.95 11.67 8.80
N SER A 102 -7.73 12.38 7.70
CA SER A 102 -6.39 12.76 7.24
C SER A 102 -6.14 14.23 7.60
N ARG A 103 -5.01 14.51 8.23
CA ARG A 103 -4.54 15.86 8.59
C ARG A 103 -3.09 16.04 8.12
N MET A 104 -2.56 17.25 8.21
CA MET A 104 -1.18 17.56 7.76
C MET A 104 -0.10 16.65 8.39
N SER A 105 -0.27 16.25 9.65
CA SER A 105 0.68 15.43 10.41
C SER A 105 0.49 13.92 10.23
N GLY A 106 -0.53 13.47 9.51
CA GLY A 106 -0.78 12.06 9.27
C GLY A 106 -2.25 11.67 9.31
N VAL A 107 -2.48 10.37 9.39
CA VAL A 107 -3.82 9.78 9.55
C VAL A 107 -4.14 9.69 11.04
N TYR A 108 -5.35 10.08 11.42
CA TYR A 108 -5.84 10.02 12.79
C TYR A 108 -7.06 9.11 12.86
N VAL A 109 -7.07 8.25 13.88
CA VAL A 109 -8.19 7.37 14.18
C VAL A 109 -8.82 7.84 15.48
N THR A 110 -10.13 8.08 15.45
CA THR A 110 -10.89 8.56 16.60
C THR A 110 -11.82 7.46 17.09
N SER A 111 -11.77 7.16 18.38
CA SER A 111 -12.69 6.20 19.01
C SER A 111 -14.08 6.80 19.25
N SER A 112 -15.07 5.94 19.47
CA SER A 112 -16.42 6.33 19.92
C SER A 112 -16.43 7.17 21.20
N GLU A 113 -15.45 6.97 22.09
CA GLU A 113 -15.25 7.77 23.31
C GLU A 113 -14.49 9.10 23.08
N GLY A 114 -14.13 9.43 21.83
CA GLY A 114 -13.39 10.66 21.49
C GLY A 114 -11.88 10.59 21.73
N LYS A 115 -11.31 9.41 22.02
CA LYS A 115 -9.85 9.24 22.09
C LYS A 115 -9.28 9.21 20.68
N GLU A 116 -8.29 10.06 20.42
CA GLU A 116 -7.64 10.16 19.12
C GLU A 116 -6.20 9.68 19.18
N GLY A 117 -5.76 8.95 18.15
CA GLY A 117 -4.38 8.50 18.02
C GLY A 117 -3.92 8.39 16.57
N LEU A 118 -2.60 8.41 16.39
CA LEU A 118 -1.92 8.24 15.11
C LEU A 118 -1.58 6.75 14.90
N PRO A 119 -2.07 6.08 13.84
CA PRO A 119 -1.66 4.72 13.53
C PRO A 119 -0.14 4.64 13.36
N SER A 120 0.49 3.70 14.06
CA SER A 120 1.94 3.41 13.94
C SER A 120 2.24 2.41 12.83
#